data_AF-A0A1F3B8Z3-F1
#
_entry.id   AF-A0A1F3B8Z3-F1
#
_cell.length_a   1.000
_cell.length_b   1.000
_cell.length_c   1.000
_cell.angle_alpha   90.00
_cell.angle_beta   90.00
_cell.angle_gamma   90.00
#
_symmetry.space_group_name_H-M   'P 1'
#
loop_
_entity.id
_entity.type
_entity.pdbx_description
1 polymer ?
#
loop_
_entity_poly.entity_id
_entity_poly.type
_entity_poly.pdbx_seq_one_letter_code
_entity_poly.pdbx_strand_id
1 'polypeptide(L)'
;MEMGIDLGDGSIFHSPVTSSRGSYYVYSISQRFPDEWFGIELIIKPLIRQLYNLTPKSKHSSLSRNGINVYTYSKGLFFFKNKVLGLPSGPRSRVIVMPPMLSHSIDHQARFWTGFQYSDGSFYCSGLTKPVIKLTSSSPRLLRSLCHFASSLGVEFSFGREHHIGYSLRILSEQSIMKWVERVPLLNPVHAARFLLWGSGTGCPPGLHISQYLELALDLKDPSEFEQRHISDQARRRYLEESVFLVSLACIGSKQIAFDEWWHRANLANAEHAIMTLDSLVKEGYVRKSLNVEGCSLELTRRGFARLGDLDAFWEKLQRVSPVLAAISLN
;
A
#
# COMPACT_ATOMS: atom_id res chain seq x y z
N MET A 1 -12.17 -8.66 3.36
CA MET A 1 -11.02 -7.81 3.01
C MET A 1 -9.79 -8.29 3.74
N GLU A 2 -9.74 -8.19 5.07
CA GLU A 2 -8.53 -8.49 5.84
C GLU A 2 -7.91 -9.87 5.56
N MET A 3 -8.69 -10.95 5.50
CA MET A 3 -8.19 -12.28 5.10
C MET A 3 -7.56 -12.32 3.69
N GLY A 4 -8.00 -11.46 2.77
CA GLY A 4 -7.38 -11.34 1.44
C GLY A 4 -5.98 -10.73 1.53
N ILE A 5 -5.84 -9.65 2.30
CA ILE A 5 -4.55 -9.00 2.59
C ILE A 5 -3.63 -9.98 3.30
N ASP A 6 -4.17 -10.72 4.28
CA ASP A 6 -3.42 -11.73 5.01
C ASP A 6 -2.79 -12.75 4.08
N LEU A 7 -3.51 -13.20 3.05
CA LEU A 7 -3.04 -14.26 2.17
C LEU A 7 -2.03 -13.79 1.14
N GLY A 8 -1.99 -12.50 0.80
CA GLY A 8 -0.92 -11.94 -0.03
C GLY A 8 0.30 -11.55 0.80
N ASP A 9 0.15 -10.52 1.64
CA ASP A 9 1.27 -9.87 2.33
C ASP A 9 1.34 -10.15 3.83
N GLY A 10 0.35 -10.87 4.37
CA GLY A 10 0.29 -11.22 5.78
C GLY A 10 1.22 -12.37 6.16
N SER A 11 1.75 -12.27 7.37
CA SER A 11 2.55 -13.31 8.02
C SER A 11 2.09 -13.48 9.46
N ILE A 12 1.89 -14.73 9.88
CA ILE A 12 1.72 -15.10 11.28
C ILE A 12 2.80 -16.11 11.66
N PHE A 13 3.49 -15.85 12.76
CA PHE A 13 4.50 -16.77 13.26
C PHE A 13 4.60 -16.70 14.78
N HIS A 14 4.98 -17.84 15.35
CA HIS A 14 5.36 -17.96 16.74
C HIS A 14 6.88 -18.05 16.80
N SER A 15 7.51 -17.10 17.49
CA SER A 15 8.93 -17.19 17.78
C SER A 15 9.09 -17.94 19.10
N PRO A 16 9.65 -19.18 19.10
CA PRO A 16 9.96 -19.88 20.33
C PRO A 16 11.03 -19.13 21.12
N VAL A 17 11.16 -19.46 22.40
CA VAL A 17 12.14 -18.86 23.32
C VAL A 17 13.55 -19.15 22.81
N THR A 18 14.16 -18.20 22.12
CA THR A 18 15.58 -18.28 21.68
C THR A 18 16.44 -17.23 22.38
N SER A 19 15.85 -16.37 23.22
CA SER A 19 16.53 -15.31 23.98
C SER A 19 15.80 -15.02 25.30
N SER A 20 16.39 -14.17 26.14
CA SER A 20 15.81 -13.66 27.40
C SER A 20 14.44 -12.96 27.27
N ARG A 21 13.94 -12.77 26.04
CA ARG A 21 12.67 -12.06 25.76
C ARG A 21 11.42 -12.95 25.76
N GLY A 22 11.55 -14.23 26.08
CA GLY A 22 10.42 -15.17 26.12
C GLY A 22 9.85 -15.50 24.72
N SER A 23 8.74 -16.22 24.70
CA SER A 23 8.04 -16.57 23.45
C SER A 23 7.10 -15.44 23.05
N TYR A 24 7.01 -15.15 21.76
CA TYR A 24 6.12 -14.10 21.26
C TYR A 24 5.42 -14.52 19.97
N TYR A 25 4.19 -14.01 19.82
CA TYR A 25 3.27 -14.32 18.73
C TYR A 25 3.11 -13.06 17.89
N VAL A 26 3.54 -13.12 16.63
CA VAL A 26 3.55 -11.98 15.74
C VAL A 26 2.53 -12.20 14.63
N TYR A 27 1.71 -11.17 14.42
CA TYR A 27 1.03 -10.94 13.16
C TYR A 27 1.66 -9.71 12.51
N SER A 28 1.99 -9.83 11.23
CA SER A 28 2.53 -8.71 10.45
C SER A 28 2.02 -8.68 9.02
N ILE A 29 1.93 -7.48 8.45
CA ILE A 29 1.73 -7.24 7.02
C ILE A 29 2.92 -6.43 6.51
N SER A 30 3.54 -6.89 5.43
CA SER A 30 4.69 -6.22 4.80
C SER A 30 4.25 -5.51 3.52
N GLN A 31 4.65 -4.26 3.34
CA GLN A 31 4.36 -3.47 2.13
C GLN A 31 5.62 -2.75 1.66
N ARG A 32 5.59 -2.16 0.47
CA ARG A 32 6.70 -1.37 -0.09
C ARG A 32 6.72 0.04 0.48
N PHE A 33 7.88 0.47 0.97
CA PHE A 33 8.10 1.86 1.37
C PHE A 33 8.77 2.64 0.22
N PRO A 34 8.51 3.95 0.06
CA PRO A 34 7.51 4.79 0.74
C PRO A 34 6.10 4.71 0.12
N ASP A 35 5.96 4.14 -1.09
CA ASP A 35 4.75 4.27 -1.90
C ASP A 35 3.48 3.70 -1.24
N GLU A 36 3.59 2.65 -0.42
CA GLU A 36 2.45 2.01 0.25
C GLU A 36 2.28 2.45 1.71
N TRP A 37 3.05 3.45 2.16
CA TRP A 37 2.93 4.00 3.52
C TRP A 37 1.52 4.51 3.81
N PHE A 38 0.90 5.24 2.86
CA PHE A 38 -0.47 5.74 3.00
C PHE A 38 -1.49 4.61 3.12
N GLY A 39 -1.33 3.54 2.34
CA GLY A 39 -2.20 2.37 2.46
C GLY A 39 -2.09 1.71 3.84
N ILE A 40 -0.87 1.69 4.42
CA ILE A 40 -0.67 1.21 5.78
C ILE A 40 -1.40 2.07 6.81
N GLU A 41 -1.15 3.37 6.83
CA GLU A 41 -1.67 4.25 7.88
C GLU A 41 -3.17 4.46 7.77
N LEU A 42 -3.70 4.53 6.55
CA LEU A 42 -5.08 4.91 6.29
C LEU A 42 -6.01 3.71 6.13
N ILE A 43 -5.50 2.54 5.74
CA ILE A 43 -6.33 1.36 5.45
C ILE A 43 -5.99 0.21 6.39
N ILE A 44 -4.74 -0.25 6.42
CA ILE A 44 -4.37 -1.46 7.17
C ILE A 44 -4.47 -1.24 8.69
N LYS A 45 -3.85 -0.18 9.24
CA LYS A 45 -3.87 0.05 10.68
C LYS A 45 -5.29 0.29 11.22
N PRO A 46 -6.15 1.11 10.59
CA PRO A 46 -7.52 1.28 11.02
C PRO A 46 -8.33 -0.02 10.94
N LEU A 47 -8.14 -0.82 9.88
CA LEU A 47 -8.81 -2.12 9.73
C LEU A 47 -8.47 -3.08 10.88
N ILE A 48 -7.18 -3.20 11.24
CA ILE A 48 -6.74 -4.04 12.37
C ILE A 48 -7.32 -3.51 13.69
N ARG A 49 -7.31 -2.20 13.88
CA ARG A 49 -7.88 -1.56 15.09
C ARG A 49 -9.36 -1.84 15.20
N GLN A 50 -10.12 -1.71 14.12
CA GLN A 50 -11.56 -1.94 14.10
C GLN A 50 -11.90 -3.41 14.36
N LEU A 51 -11.19 -4.35 13.73
CA LEU A 51 -11.50 -5.78 13.83
C LEU A 51 -11.11 -6.39 15.18
N TYR A 52 -10.03 -5.91 15.80
CA TYR A 52 -9.44 -6.57 16.95
C TYR A 52 -9.23 -5.67 18.18
N ASN A 53 -9.56 -4.39 18.07
CA ASN A 53 -9.25 -3.38 19.09
C ASN A 53 -7.76 -3.36 19.47
N LEU A 54 -6.89 -3.57 18.49
CA LEU A 54 -5.43 -3.56 18.65
C LEU A 54 -4.85 -2.30 18.01
N THR A 55 -3.80 -1.75 18.61
CA THR A 55 -3.04 -0.64 18.00
C THR A 55 -1.76 -1.20 17.38
N PRO A 56 -1.78 -1.53 16.07
CA PRO A 56 -0.59 -2.07 15.42
C PRO A 56 0.52 -1.02 15.34
N LYS A 57 1.77 -1.49 15.42
CA LYS A 57 2.97 -0.67 15.23
C LYS A 57 3.45 -0.82 13.79
N SER A 58 4.12 0.20 13.27
CA SER A 58 4.84 0.11 11.98
C SER A 58 6.33 0.23 12.21
N LYS A 59 7.13 -0.40 11.34
CA LYS A 59 8.57 -0.23 11.32
C LYS A 59 9.10 -0.40 9.90
N HIS A 60 10.06 0.43 9.52
CA HIS A 60 10.84 0.22 8.30
C HIS A 60 11.60 -1.12 8.39
N SER A 61 11.56 -1.88 7.31
CA SER A 61 12.38 -3.08 7.12
C SER A 61 13.85 -2.70 6.99
N SER A 62 14.74 -3.67 6.81
CA SER A 62 16.13 -3.35 6.45
C SER A 62 16.19 -2.50 5.18
N LEU A 63 17.23 -1.67 5.05
CA LEU A 63 17.48 -0.85 3.85
C LEU A 63 17.46 -1.69 2.57
N SER A 64 17.95 -2.93 2.63
CA SER A 64 17.97 -3.88 1.51
C SER A 64 16.59 -4.37 1.05
N ARG A 65 15.57 -4.32 1.92
CA ARG A 65 14.22 -4.78 1.59
C ARG A 65 13.28 -3.65 1.18
N ASN A 66 13.63 -2.40 1.52
CA ASN A 66 12.84 -1.19 1.24
C ASN A 66 11.32 -1.37 1.47
N GLY A 67 10.99 -2.03 2.58
CA GLY A 67 9.62 -2.34 2.94
C GLY A 67 9.25 -1.70 4.27
N ILE A 68 7.97 -1.58 4.55
CA ILE A 68 7.42 -1.18 5.83
C ILE A 68 6.55 -2.33 6.36
N ASN A 69 6.78 -2.71 7.62
CA ASN A 69 6.05 -3.78 8.28
C ASN A 69 5.10 -3.18 9.29
N VAL A 70 3.81 -3.49 9.16
CA VAL A 70 2.82 -3.32 10.22
C VAL A 70 2.79 -4.58 11.03
N TYR A 71 2.85 -4.49 12.36
CA TYR A 71 2.87 -5.68 13.21
C TYR A 71 2.18 -5.45 14.56
N THR A 72 1.71 -6.55 15.15
CA THR A 72 1.16 -6.61 16.50
C THR A 72 1.61 -7.88 17.21
N TYR A 73 1.81 -7.77 18.53
CA TYR A 73 2.10 -8.90 19.39
C TYR A 73 0.83 -9.31 20.12
N SER A 74 0.21 -10.41 19.69
CA SER A 74 -1.02 -10.89 20.31
C SER A 74 -1.17 -12.40 20.16
N LYS A 75 -1.09 -13.10 21.29
CA LYS A 75 -1.36 -14.55 21.37
C LYS A 75 -2.78 -14.86 20.91
N GLY A 76 -3.76 -14.05 21.34
CA GLY A 76 -5.16 -14.21 20.96
C GLY A 76 -5.37 -14.07 19.44
N LEU A 77 -4.81 -13.03 18.82
CA LEU A 77 -4.93 -12.82 17.38
C LEU A 77 -4.28 -13.96 16.59
N PHE A 78 -3.11 -14.42 17.03
CA PHE A 78 -2.42 -15.55 16.40
C PHE A 78 -3.28 -16.81 16.41
N PHE A 79 -3.82 -17.20 17.57
CA PHE A 79 -4.66 -18.40 17.67
C PHE A 79 -5.98 -18.24 16.93
N PHE A 80 -6.58 -17.06 16.97
CA PHE A 80 -7.79 -16.78 16.19
C PHE A 80 -7.53 -16.99 14.69
N LYS A 81 -6.51 -16.33 14.13
CA LYS A 81 -6.15 -16.48 12.70
C LYS A 81 -5.77 -17.91 12.34
N ASN A 82 -4.95 -18.57 13.14
CA ASN A 82 -4.45 -19.89 12.79
C ASN A 82 -5.46 -21.02 13.05
N LYS A 83 -6.14 -21.00 14.19
CA LYS A 83 -7.01 -22.10 14.65
C LYS A 83 -8.47 -21.90 14.29
N VAL A 84 -8.96 -20.67 14.30
CA VAL A 84 -10.37 -20.37 13.98
C VAL A 84 -10.52 -20.09 12.49
N LEU A 85 -9.69 -19.21 11.93
CA LEU A 85 -9.78 -18.86 10.50
C LEU A 85 -9.05 -19.84 9.57
N GLY A 86 -8.21 -20.72 10.14
CA GLY A 86 -7.45 -21.72 9.37
C GLY A 86 -6.31 -21.13 8.54
N LEU A 87 -5.84 -19.92 8.85
CA LEU A 87 -4.74 -19.30 8.12
C LEU A 87 -3.42 -19.99 8.49
N PRO A 88 -2.61 -20.45 7.52
CA PRO A 88 -1.37 -21.16 7.81
C PRO A 88 -0.34 -20.22 8.45
N SER A 89 0.43 -20.74 9.41
CA SER A 89 1.65 -20.10 9.91
C SER A 89 2.87 -20.52 9.10
N GLY A 90 3.83 -19.62 8.88
CA GLY A 90 5.04 -19.91 8.09
C GLY A 90 4.85 -19.76 6.58
N PRO A 91 5.74 -20.34 5.75
CA PRO A 91 5.70 -20.20 4.29
C PRO A 91 4.37 -20.71 3.70
N ARG A 92 3.71 -19.88 2.90
CA ARG A 92 2.37 -20.16 2.37
C ARG A 92 2.35 -20.55 0.89
N SER A 93 3.49 -20.48 0.20
CA SER A 93 3.58 -20.72 -1.23
C SER A 93 2.90 -22.04 -1.64
N ARG A 94 2.07 -21.98 -2.69
CA ARG A 94 1.36 -23.12 -3.30
C ARG A 94 0.24 -23.78 -2.49
N VAL A 95 0.15 -23.57 -1.17
CA VAL A 95 -0.83 -24.26 -0.30
C VAL A 95 -2.06 -23.42 0.05
N ILE A 96 -2.02 -22.12 -0.24
CA ILE A 96 -3.08 -21.18 0.10
C ILE A 96 -4.38 -21.50 -0.64
N VAL A 97 -5.52 -21.39 0.03
CA VAL A 97 -6.85 -21.53 -0.55
C VAL A 97 -7.76 -20.43 -0.02
N MET A 98 -8.80 -20.08 -0.78
CA MET A 98 -9.84 -19.22 -0.25
C MET A 98 -10.55 -19.94 0.91
N PRO A 99 -10.70 -19.31 2.09
CA PRO A 99 -11.40 -19.93 3.21
C PRO A 99 -12.83 -20.34 2.82
N PRO A 100 -13.28 -21.59 3.11
CA PRO A 100 -14.60 -22.07 2.69
C PRO A 100 -15.77 -21.19 3.15
N MET A 101 -15.66 -20.61 4.34
CA MET A 101 -16.67 -19.68 4.90
C MET A 101 -16.93 -18.45 4.01
N LEU A 102 -16.01 -18.08 3.12
CA LEU A 102 -16.16 -16.95 2.20
C LEU A 102 -16.75 -17.37 0.86
N SER A 103 -16.83 -18.67 0.56
CA SER A 103 -17.23 -19.17 -0.76
C SER A 103 -18.73 -19.07 -1.07
N HIS A 104 -19.57 -18.90 -0.05
CA HIS A 104 -21.03 -18.99 -0.20
C HIS A 104 -21.71 -17.69 -0.63
N SER A 105 -21.05 -16.55 -0.51
CA SER A 105 -21.63 -15.23 -0.83
C SER A 105 -20.74 -14.49 -1.81
N ILE A 106 -21.32 -13.97 -2.89
CA ILE A 106 -20.60 -13.17 -3.88
C ILE A 106 -19.98 -11.93 -3.22
N ASP A 107 -20.65 -11.31 -2.26
CA ASP A 107 -20.16 -10.13 -1.56
C ASP A 107 -18.99 -10.48 -0.62
N HIS A 108 -19.05 -11.64 0.04
CA HIS A 108 -17.92 -12.11 0.85
C HIS A 108 -16.69 -12.42 0.00
N GLN A 109 -16.90 -13.06 -1.16
CA GLN A 109 -15.83 -13.30 -2.14
C GLN A 109 -15.27 -11.97 -2.67
N ALA A 110 -16.12 -11.03 -3.05
CA ALA A 110 -15.73 -9.71 -3.54
C ALA A 110 -14.86 -8.96 -2.52
N ARG A 111 -15.30 -8.94 -1.25
CA ARG A 111 -14.50 -8.37 -0.14
C ARG A 111 -13.19 -9.13 0.07
N PHE A 112 -13.16 -10.44 -0.09
CA PHE A 112 -11.92 -11.22 0.00
C PHE A 112 -10.95 -10.84 -1.12
N TRP A 113 -11.41 -10.86 -2.38
CA TRP A 113 -10.61 -10.49 -3.54
C TRP A 113 -10.17 -9.04 -3.53
N THR A 114 -10.94 -8.14 -2.91
CA THR A 114 -10.54 -6.74 -2.70
C THR A 114 -9.27 -6.66 -1.85
N GLY A 115 -9.22 -7.44 -0.77
CA GLY A 115 -8.03 -7.51 0.07
C GLY A 115 -6.87 -8.22 -0.61
N PHE A 116 -7.14 -9.29 -1.37
CA PHE A 116 -6.09 -10.00 -2.09
C PHE A 116 -5.51 -9.16 -3.24
N GLN A 117 -6.33 -8.39 -3.95
CA GLN A 117 -5.90 -7.43 -4.96
C GLN A 117 -5.11 -6.27 -4.35
N TYR A 118 -5.46 -5.85 -3.13
CA TYR A 118 -4.70 -4.82 -2.43
C TYR A 118 -3.24 -5.23 -2.26
N SER A 119 -2.98 -6.49 -1.91
CA SER A 119 -1.63 -7.04 -1.65
C SER A 119 -0.94 -7.59 -2.91
N ASP A 120 -1.55 -8.56 -3.58
CA ASP A 120 -0.94 -9.33 -4.68
C ASP A 120 -1.48 -8.94 -6.07
N GLY A 121 -2.34 -7.93 -6.12
CA GLY A 121 -2.87 -7.37 -7.36
C GLY A 121 -1.96 -6.29 -7.93
N SER A 122 -2.17 -5.98 -9.20
CA SER A 122 -1.55 -4.83 -9.85
C SER A 122 -2.50 -4.24 -10.86
N PHE A 123 -2.64 -2.91 -10.83
CA PHE A 123 -3.18 -2.15 -11.95
C PHE A 123 -2.02 -1.43 -12.65
N TYR A 124 -1.93 -1.59 -13.96
CA TYR A 124 -0.95 -0.92 -14.80
C TYR A 124 -1.49 -0.75 -16.21
N CYS A 125 -0.85 0.09 -17.04
CA CYS A 125 -1.11 0.11 -18.47
C CYS A 125 0.02 -0.61 -19.23
N SER A 126 -0.32 -1.45 -20.19
CA SER A 126 0.60 -1.94 -21.21
C SER A 126 0.80 -0.82 -22.24
N GLY A 127 2.02 -0.28 -22.31
CA GLY A 127 2.21 1.05 -22.87
C GLY A 127 1.62 2.10 -21.93
N LEU A 128 0.99 3.14 -22.49
CA LEU A 128 0.37 4.22 -21.69
C LEU A 128 -1.14 4.07 -21.53
N THR A 129 -1.80 3.37 -22.44
CA THR A 129 -3.27 3.48 -22.61
C THR A 129 -4.02 2.18 -22.42
N LYS A 130 -3.36 1.02 -22.47
CA LYS A 130 -4.06 -0.28 -22.40
C LYS A 130 -4.09 -0.79 -20.96
N PRO A 131 -5.19 -0.60 -20.22
CA PRO A 131 -5.25 -0.94 -18.81
C PRO A 131 -5.20 -2.46 -18.60
N VAL A 132 -4.58 -2.88 -17.51
CA VAL A 132 -4.47 -4.27 -17.10
C VAL A 132 -4.65 -4.36 -15.60
N ILE A 133 -5.63 -5.16 -15.17
CA ILE A 133 -5.64 -5.70 -13.82
C ILE A 133 -5.01 -7.08 -13.86
N LYS A 134 -3.97 -7.28 -13.06
CA LYS A 134 -3.26 -8.54 -12.94
C LYS A 134 -3.26 -8.99 -11.50
N LEU A 135 -3.64 -10.24 -11.25
CA LEU A 135 -3.48 -10.88 -9.95
C LEU A 135 -2.59 -12.11 -10.12
N THR A 136 -1.61 -12.25 -9.23
CA THR A 136 -0.66 -13.37 -9.25
C THR A 136 -0.78 -14.23 -8.00
N SER A 137 -0.60 -15.54 -8.16
CA SER A 137 -0.42 -16.44 -7.03
C SER A 137 0.38 -17.66 -7.41
N SER A 138 1.18 -18.15 -6.47
CA SER A 138 1.81 -19.46 -6.57
C SER A 138 0.84 -20.62 -6.30
N SER A 139 -0.36 -20.35 -5.77
CA SER A 139 -1.39 -21.36 -5.49
C SER A 139 -2.34 -21.54 -6.69
N PRO A 140 -2.32 -22.70 -7.37
CA PRO A 140 -3.28 -22.99 -8.43
C PRO A 140 -4.72 -23.07 -7.91
N ARG A 141 -4.91 -23.48 -6.65
CA ARG A 141 -6.24 -23.63 -6.04
C ARG A 141 -6.88 -22.26 -5.80
N LEU A 142 -6.11 -21.32 -5.26
CA LEU A 142 -6.58 -19.95 -5.06
C LEU A 142 -6.90 -19.28 -6.41
N LEU A 143 -6.04 -19.44 -7.41
CA LEU A 143 -6.27 -18.88 -8.74
C LEU A 143 -7.46 -19.51 -9.46
N ARG A 144 -7.76 -20.80 -9.24
CA ARG A 144 -8.99 -21.41 -9.76
C ARG A 144 -10.24 -20.77 -9.13
N SER A 145 -10.23 -20.53 -7.81
CA SER A 145 -11.31 -19.79 -7.15
C SER A 145 -11.46 -18.38 -7.70
N LEU A 146 -10.34 -17.69 -7.98
CA LEU A 146 -10.35 -16.37 -8.60
C LEU A 146 -10.97 -16.40 -10.00
N CYS A 147 -10.60 -17.36 -10.85
CA CYS A 147 -11.16 -17.51 -12.19
C CYS A 147 -12.67 -17.76 -12.14
N HIS A 148 -13.13 -18.61 -11.22
CA HIS A 148 -14.56 -18.89 -11.04
C HIS A 148 -15.33 -17.64 -10.61
N PHE A 149 -14.78 -16.88 -9.66
CA PHE A 149 -15.36 -15.62 -9.22
C PHE A 149 -15.39 -14.57 -10.36
N ALA A 150 -14.30 -14.40 -11.10
CA ALA A 150 -14.29 -13.49 -12.25
C ALA A 150 -15.34 -13.89 -13.31
N SER A 151 -15.45 -15.19 -13.59
CA SER A 151 -16.46 -15.72 -14.53
C SER A 151 -17.89 -15.45 -14.06
N SER A 152 -18.17 -15.58 -12.75
CA SER A 152 -19.51 -15.31 -12.21
C SER A 152 -19.90 -13.84 -12.26
N LEU A 153 -18.92 -12.93 -12.36
CA LEU A 153 -19.16 -11.50 -12.60
C LEU A 153 -19.32 -11.16 -14.10
N GLY A 154 -19.18 -12.14 -15.01
CA GLY A 154 -19.16 -11.87 -16.44
C GLY A 154 -17.99 -10.97 -16.86
N VAL A 155 -16.85 -11.13 -16.19
CA VAL A 155 -15.57 -10.47 -16.47
C VAL A 155 -14.77 -11.38 -17.41
N GLU A 156 -14.34 -10.85 -18.54
CA GLU A 156 -13.44 -11.55 -19.45
C GLU A 156 -12.00 -11.43 -18.94
N PHE A 157 -11.28 -12.56 -18.91
CA PHE A 157 -9.90 -12.59 -18.46
C PHE A 157 -9.07 -13.59 -19.25
N SER A 158 -7.76 -13.39 -19.25
CA SER A 158 -6.77 -14.37 -19.66
C SER A 158 -6.12 -15.00 -18.44
N PHE A 159 -5.82 -16.30 -18.52
CA PHE A 159 -5.15 -17.05 -17.47
C PHE A 159 -3.89 -17.69 -18.04
N GLY A 160 -2.78 -17.60 -17.30
CA GLY A 160 -1.50 -18.14 -17.77
C GLY A 160 -0.50 -18.39 -16.65
N ARG A 161 0.45 -19.27 -16.93
CA ARG A 161 1.60 -19.53 -16.07
C ARG A 161 2.64 -18.40 -16.25
N GLU A 162 3.16 -17.88 -15.15
CA GLU A 162 4.26 -16.92 -15.15
C GLU A 162 5.54 -17.57 -14.66
N HIS A 163 6.64 -17.30 -15.37
CA HIS A 163 7.97 -17.78 -14.99
C HIS A 163 8.30 -17.31 -13.56
N HIS A 164 8.73 -18.26 -12.71
CA HIS A 164 9.16 -18.06 -11.31
C HIS A 164 8.08 -17.60 -10.29
N ILE A 165 6.97 -17.00 -10.72
CA ILE A 165 5.95 -16.43 -9.82
C ILE A 165 4.78 -17.40 -9.60
N GLY A 166 4.46 -18.24 -10.59
CA GLY A 166 3.37 -19.21 -10.51
C GLY A 166 2.33 -19.01 -11.62
N TYR A 167 1.15 -18.51 -11.26
CA TYR A 167 0.02 -18.30 -12.18
C TYR A 167 -0.46 -16.86 -12.09
N SER A 168 -1.02 -16.36 -13.19
CA SER A 168 -1.64 -15.05 -13.27
C SER A 168 -3.02 -15.11 -13.92
N LEU A 169 -3.91 -14.28 -13.42
CA LEU A 169 -5.13 -13.87 -14.10
C LEU A 169 -4.96 -12.41 -14.53
N ARG A 170 -5.30 -12.10 -15.79
CA ARG A 170 -5.21 -10.75 -16.35
C ARG A 170 -6.52 -10.34 -16.99
N ILE A 171 -7.05 -9.20 -16.59
CA ILE A 171 -8.24 -8.54 -17.14
C ILE A 171 -7.74 -7.39 -18.01
N LEU A 172 -8.09 -7.41 -19.29
CA LEU A 172 -7.53 -6.53 -20.32
C LEU A 172 -8.57 -5.63 -21.00
N SER A 173 -9.83 -6.07 -21.08
CA SER A 173 -10.88 -5.26 -21.70
C SER A 173 -11.41 -4.23 -20.72
N GLU A 174 -11.57 -3.00 -21.19
CA GLU A 174 -12.06 -1.86 -20.41
C GLU A 174 -13.39 -2.18 -19.72
N GLN A 175 -14.35 -2.75 -20.46
CA GLN A 175 -15.64 -3.17 -19.90
C GLN A 175 -15.49 -4.18 -18.75
N SER A 176 -14.58 -5.15 -18.88
CA SER A 176 -14.33 -6.15 -17.84
C SER A 176 -13.61 -5.56 -16.64
N ILE A 177 -12.70 -4.59 -16.85
CA ILE A 177 -12.05 -3.84 -15.77
C ILE A 177 -13.09 -3.05 -14.99
N MET A 178 -14.02 -2.35 -15.67
CA MET A 178 -15.06 -1.58 -14.99
C MET A 178 -15.99 -2.49 -14.17
N LYS A 179 -16.47 -3.60 -14.75
CA LYS A 179 -17.25 -4.62 -14.02
C LYS A 179 -16.49 -5.17 -12.81
N TRP A 180 -15.20 -5.43 -12.97
CA TRP A 180 -14.36 -5.93 -11.90
C TRP A 180 -14.23 -4.90 -10.77
N VAL A 181 -13.86 -3.66 -11.09
CA VAL A 181 -13.66 -2.58 -10.10
C VAL A 181 -14.94 -2.24 -9.35
N GLU A 182 -16.10 -2.35 -9.99
CA GLU A 182 -17.41 -2.18 -9.34
C GLU A 182 -17.60 -3.13 -8.15
N ARG A 183 -17.08 -4.36 -8.24
CA ARG A 183 -17.21 -5.39 -7.19
C ARG A 183 -15.94 -5.55 -6.35
N VAL A 184 -14.78 -5.31 -6.92
CA VAL A 184 -13.46 -5.50 -6.33
C VAL A 184 -12.66 -4.21 -6.49
N PRO A 185 -12.95 -3.18 -5.66
CA PRO A 185 -12.34 -1.87 -5.80
C PRO A 185 -10.82 -1.91 -5.61
N LEU A 186 -10.13 -0.98 -6.28
CA LEU A 186 -8.70 -0.75 -6.09
C LEU A 186 -8.50 0.11 -4.85
N LEU A 187 -8.10 -0.53 -3.74
CA LEU A 187 -7.88 0.17 -2.46
C LEU A 187 -6.41 0.51 -2.20
N ASN A 188 -5.47 -0.13 -2.90
CA ASN A 188 -4.06 0.24 -2.81
C ASN A 188 -3.89 1.64 -3.45
N PRO A 189 -3.38 2.65 -2.72
CA PRO A 189 -3.32 4.04 -3.23
C PRO A 189 -2.58 4.17 -4.55
N VAL A 190 -1.51 3.38 -4.76
CA VAL A 190 -0.75 3.38 -6.02
C VAL A 190 -1.59 2.85 -7.17
N HIS A 191 -2.32 1.76 -6.96
CA HIS A 191 -3.18 1.18 -7.99
C HIS A 191 -4.38 2.07 -8.30
N ALA A 192 -4.97 2.67 -7.27
CA ALA A 192 -6.07 3.60 -7.41
C ALA A 192 -5.63 4.87 -8.17
N ALA A 193 -4.43 5.41 -7.86
CA ALA A 193 -3.85 6.55 -8.58
C ALA A 193 -3.67 6.27 -10.07
N ARG A 194 -3.11 5.11 -10.40
CA ARG A 194 -2.95 4.67 -11.79
C ARG A 194 -4.28 4.53 -12.52
N PHE A 195 -5.29 3.98 -11.83
CA PHE A 195 -6.63 3.84 -12.38
C PHE A 195 -7.28 5.21 -12.66
N LEU A 196 -7.12 6.17 -11.75
CA LEU A 196 -7.58 7.55 -11.96
C LEU A 196 -6.96 8.17 -13.23
N LEU A 197 -5.63 8.07 -13.37
CA LEU A 197 -4.91 8.66 -14.50
C LEU A 197 -5.27 8.01 -15.83
N TRP A 198 -5.49 6.70 -15.82
CA TRP A 198 -6.02 6.01 -16.98
C TRP A 198 -7.43 6.51 -17.32
N GLY A 199 -8.32 6.62 -16.32
CA GLY A 199 -9.69 7.09 -16.50
C GLY A 199 -9.82 8.55 -16.93
N SER A 200 -8.81 9.39 -16.66
CA SER A 200 -8.77 10.79 -17.15
C SER A 200 -8.26 10.93 -18.58
N GLY A 201 -7.82 9.84 -19.23
CA GLY A 201 -7.23 9.88 -20.57
C GLY A 201 -5.76 10.31 -20.60
N THR A 202 -5.20 10.67 -19.44
CA THR A 202 -3.80 11.06 -19.22
C THR A 202 -2.83 9.87 -19.43
N GLY A 203 -3.35 8.65 -19.44
CA GLY A 203 -2.56 7.42 -19.50
C GLY A 203 -1.93 7.08 -18.15
N CYS A 204 -1.15 6.00 -18.09
CA CYS A 204 -0.56 5.51 -16.84
C CYS A 204 0.91 5.12 -17.04
N PRO A 205 1.86 6.06 -16.87
CA PRO A 205 3.28 5.77 -16.99
C PRO A 205 3.74 4.74 -15.94
N PRO A 206 4.44 3.64 -16.31
CA PRO A 206 4.64 2.52 -15.37
C PRO A 206 5.81 2.66 -14.40
N GLY A 207 5.63 2.64 -13.08
CA GLY A 207 6.79 2.68 -12.16
C GLY A 207 7.21 4.10 -11.77
N LEU A 208 6.24 5.01 -11.79
CA LEU A 208 6.30 6.21 -10.98
C LEU A 208 6.03 5.88 -9.51
N HIS A 209 6.50 6.76 -8.64
CA HIS A 209 6.22 6.80 -7.21
C HIS A 209 4.94 7.58 -6.89
N ILE A 210 4.43 7.43 -5.67
CA ILE A 210 3.16 8.06 -5.26
C ILE A 210 3.19 9.60 -5.38
N SER A 211 4.32 10.24 -5.08
CA SER A 211 4.47 11.69 -5.24
C SER A 211 4.28 12.16 -6.69
N GLN A 212 4.71 11.34 -7.65
CA GLN A 212 4.61 11.66 -9.08
C GLN A 212 3.20 11.40 -9.60
N TYR A 213 2.53 10.35 -9.14
CA TYR A 213 1.12 10.14 -9.50
C TYR A 213 0.23 11.25 -8.95
N LEU A 214 0.53 11.79 -7.77
CA LEU A 214 -0.14 12.97 -7.23
C LEU A 214 0.03 14.18 -8.16
N GLU A 215 1.23 14.44 -8.65
CA GLU A 215 1.48 15.55 -9.58
C GLU A 215 0.70 15.41 -10.89
N LEU A 216 0.70 14.20 -11.47
CA LEU A 216 -0.08 13.93 -12.68
C LEU A 216 -1.59 14.02 -12.43
N ALA A 217 -2.07 13.52 -11.28
CA ALA A 217 -3.50 13.48 -10.99
C ALA A 217 -4.08 14.86 -10.67
N LEU A 218 -3.23 15.83 -10.33
CA LEU A 218 -3.59 17.23 -10.09
C LEU A 218 -3.23 18.15 -11.27
N ASP A 219 -2.87 17.57 -12.42
CA ASP A 219 -2.50 18.31 -13.65
C ASP A 219 -1.34 19.30 -13.41
N LEU A 220 -0.46 18.99 -12.44
CA LEU A 220 0.73 19.80 -12.13
C LEU A 220 1.90 19.51 -13.07
N LYS A 221 1.86 18.36 -13.76
CA LYS A 221 2.87 17.90 -14.74
C LYS A 221 2.22 17.11 -15.86
N ASP A 222 2.89 17.05 -17.00
CA ASP A 222 2.46 16.28 -18.16
C ASP A 222 3.04 14.85 -18.16
N PRO A 223 2.30 13.82 -18.62
CA PRO A 223 2.82 12.45 -18.74
C PRO A 223 4.11 12.32 -19.54
N SER A 224 4.28 13.15 -20.58
CA SER A 224 5.46 13.15 -21.45
C SER A 224 6.75 13.45 -20.70
N GLU A 225 6.68 14.17 -19.57
CA GLU A 225 7.82 14.39 -18.66
C GLU A 225 8.35 13.08 -18.06
N PHE A 226 7.57 12.00 -18.11
CA PHE A 226 7.90 10.70 -17.55
C PHE A 226 8.02 9.57 -18.59
N GLU A 227 7.72 9.85 -19.87
CA GLU A 227 7.72 8.87 -20.98
C GLU A 227 9.12 8.50 -21.44
N GLN A 228 10.12 9.37 -21.26
CA GLN A 228 11.52 9.11 -21.64
C GLN A 228 12.20 8.18 -20.62
N ARG A 229 11.89 6.88 -20.67
CA ARG A 229 12.42 5.89 -19.72
C ARG A 229 13.77 5.31 -20.14
N HIS A 230 14.78 6.16 -20.13
CA HIS A 230 16.02 5.87 -19.39
C HIS A 230 16.09 6.85 -18.22
N ILE A 231 15.23 6.66 -17.22
CA ILE A 231 15.38 7.39 -15.97
C ILE A 231 16.72 6.94 -15.40
N SER A 232 17.72 7.81 -15.48
CA SER A 232 19.03 7.56 -14.88
C SER A 232 18.84 7.17 -13.40
N ASP A 233 19.75 6.40 -12.85
CA ASP A 233 19.67 6.02 -11.42
C ASP A 233 19.52 7.25 -10.51
N GLN A 234 20.08 8.39 -10.91
CA GLN A 234 19.95 9.66 -10.21
C GLN A 234 18.50 10.17 -10.18
N ALA A 235 17.80 10.16 -11.32
CA ALA A 235 16.42 10.60 -11.36
C ALA A 235 15.49 9.64 -10.58
N ARG A 236 15.76 8.33 -10.60
CA ARG A 236 15.04 7.36 -9.76
C ARG A 236 15.23 7.64 -8.27
N ARG A 237 16.47 7.91 -7.84
CA ARG A 237 16.77 8.27 -6.43
C ARG A 237 16.03 9.53 -6.00
N ARG A 238 16.02 10.56 -6.83
CA ARG A 238 15.30 11.80 -6.56
C ARG A 238 13.81 11.58 -6.33
N TYR A 239 13.15 10.76 -7.15
CA TYR A 239 11.72 10.50 -6.95
C TYR A 239 11.41 9.66 -5.71
N LEU A 240 12.30 8.73 -5.37
CA LEU A 240 12.21 8.02 -4.10
C LEU A 240 12.31 9.01 -2.92
N GLU A 241 13.25 9.95 -2.97
CA GLU A 241 13.40 11.02 -1.98
C GLU A 241 12.14 11.90 -1.89
N GLU A 242 11.54 12.27 -3.02
CA GLU A 242 10.30 13.06 -3.04
C GLU A 242 9.11 12.35 -2.37
N SER A 243 9.01 11.03 -2.54
CA SER A 243 7.98 10.25 -1.84
C SER A 243 8.27 10.11 -0.35
N VAL A 244 9.54 10.05 0.06
CA VAL A 244 9.94 10.14 1.47
C VAL A 244 9.58 11.52 2.05
N PHE A 245 9.78 12.61 1.29
CA PHE A 245 9.37 13.95 1.70
C PHE A 245 7.86 14.01 1.93
N LEU A 246 7.05 13.47 1.01
CA LEU A 246 5.60 13.48 1.17
C LEU A 246 5.15 12.78 2.46
N VAL A 247 5.73 11.61 2.78
CA VAL A 247 5.50 10.89 4.04
C VAL A 247 5.93 11.75 5.25
N SER A 248 7.10 12.38 5.16
CA SER A 248 7.63 13.22 6.22
C SER A 248 6.76 14.44 6.50
N LEU A 249 6.24 15.11 5.47
CA LEU A 249 5.33 16.24 5.63
C LEU A 249 4.02 15.78 6.28
N ALA A 250 3.47 14.65 5.85
CA ALA A 250 2.23 14.10 6.41
C ALA A 250 2.37 13.77 7.90
N CYS A 251 3.55 13.30 8.32
CA CYS A 251 3.83 13.00 9.73
C CYS A 251 3.95 14.25 10.63
N ILE A 252 4.36 15.39 10.08
CA ILE A 252 4.36 16.68 10.79
C ILE A 252 2.92 17.18 10.89
N GLY A 253 2.16 17.09 9.80
CA GLY A 253 0.77 17.54 9.74
C GLY A 253 0.64 19.03 10.05
N SER A 254 -0.41 19.43 10.78
CA SER A 254 -0.68 20.84 11.08
C SER A 254 -0.03 21.37 12.36
N LYS A 255 0.82 20.59 13.02
CA LYS A 255 1.35 20.92 14.35
C LYS A 255 2.87 20.92 14.34
N GLN A 256 3.44 21.61 15.32
CA GLN A 256 4.85 21.46 15.66
C GLN A 256 5.07 20.07 16.27
N ILE A 257 6.15 19.39 15.89
CA ILE A 257 6.48 18.03 16.35
C ILE A 257 7.96 17.94 16.74
N ALA A 258 8.28 17.14 17.76
CA ALA A 258 9.66 16.87 18.13
C ALA A 258 10.36 16.01 17.05
N PHE A 259 11.67 16.20 16.86
CA PHE A 259 12.44 15.51 15.82
C PHE A 259 12.41 13.97 15.94
N ASP A 260 12.56 13.46 17.17
CA ASP A 260 12.53 12.03 17.48
C ASP A 260 11.15 11.43 17.19
N GLU A 261 10.09 12.14 17.59
CA GLU A 261 8.72 11.74 17.31
C GLU A 261 8.43 11.73 15.80
N TRP A 262 8.84 12.78 15.08
CA TRP A 262 8.66 12.89 13.63
C TRP A 262 9.32 11.73 12.88
N TRP A 263 10.59 11.45 13.16
CA TRP A 263 11.28 10.34 12.53
C TRP A 263 10.51 9.06 12.76
N HIS A 264 10.19 8.73 14.01
CA HIS A 264 9.53 7.47 14.34
C HIS A 264 8.20 7.32 13.58
N ARG A 265 7.41 8.39 13.45
CA ARG A 265 6.17 8.40 12.65
C ARG A 265 6.44 8.24 11.16
N ALA A 266 7.44 8.93 10.61
CA ALA A 266 7.84 8.84 9.20
C ALA A 266 8.49 7.50 8.83
N ASN A 267 8.74 6.62 9.82
CA ASN A 267 9.39 5.32 9.64
C ASN A 267 10.74 5.45 8.91
N LEU A 268 11.53 6.47 9.23
CA LEU A 268 12.87 6.60 8.65
C LEU A 268 13.82 5.53 9.23
N ALA A 269 14.74 5.05 8.40
CA ALA A 269 15.51 3.84 8.69
C ALA A 269 16.47 4.00 9.90
N ASN A 270 17.14 5.15 10.01
CA ASN A 270 18.15 5.46 11.03
C ASN A 270 18.34 6.98 11.16
N ALA A 271 19.22 7.41 12.08
CA ALA A 271 19.40 8.82 12.43
C ALA A 271 20.00 9.65 11.33
N GLU A 272 20.99 9.08 10.69
CA GLU A 272 21.64 9.68 9.55
C GLU A 272 20.64 9.95 8.43
N HIS A 273 19.82 8.95 8.08
CA HIS A 273 18.77 9.12 7.07
C HIS A 273 17.72 10.17 7.48
N ALA A 274 17.34 10.22 8.76
CA ALA A 274 16.42 11.24 9.25
C ALA A 274 16.99 12.65 9.19
N ILE A 275 18.26 12.84 9.56
CA ILE A 275 18.96 14.13 9.47
C ILE A 275 19.08 14.55 8.00
N MET A 276 19.53 13.65 7.12
CA MET A 276 19.63 13.94 5.68
C MET A 276 18.30 14.33 5.05
N THR A 277 17.22 13.63 5.43
CA THR A 277 15.86 13.94 4.97
C THR A 277 15.43 15.32 5.47
N LEU A 278 15.64 15.61 6.76
CA LEU A 278 15.29 16.89 7.35
C LEU A 278 16.06 18.05 6.70
N ASP A 279 17.37 17.94 6.55
CA ASP A 279 18.17 19.01 5.95
C ASP A 279 17.76 19.28 4.51
N SER A 280 17.37 18.24 3.77
CA SER A 280 16.82 18.41 2.42
C SER A 280 15.45 19.09 2.44
N LEU A 281 14.54 18.71 3.35
CA LEU A 281 13.24 19.36 3.53
C LEU A 281 13.37 20.85 3.91
N VAL A 282 14.35 21.18 4.75
CA VAL A 282 14.66 22.56 5.15
C VAL A 282 15.25 23.33 3.97
N LYS A 283 16.17 22.74 3.22
CA LYS A 283 16.77 23.35 2.02
C LYS A 283 15.72 23.65 0.95
N GLU A 284 14.78 22.74 0.75
CA GLU A 284 13.63 22.94 -0.15
C GLU A 284 12.57 23.89 0.44
N GLY A 285 12.73 24.32 1.68
CA GLY A 285 11.85 25.28 2.33
C GLY A 285 10.47 24.73 2.68
N TYR A 286 10.30 23.40 2.76
CA TYR A 286 9.04 22.79 3.21
C TYR A 286 8.89 22.79 4.72
N VAL A 287 10.00 22.70 5.44
CA VAL A 287 10.04 22.55 6.91
C VAL A 287 10.94 23.64 7.50
N ARG A 288 10.53 24.21 8.63
CA ARG A 288 11.41 24.99 9.51
C ARG A 288 11.79 24.14 10.72
N LYS A 289 13.08 24.14 11.07
CA LYS A 289 13.58 23.56 12.31
C LYS A 289 13.85 24.65 13.34
N SER A 290 13.40 24.42 14.57
CA SER A 290 13.58 25.32 15.72
C SER A 290 14.28 24.57 16.84
N LEU A 291 15.41 25.09 17.30
CA LEU A 291 16.16 24.56 18.44
C LEU A 291 15.69 25.25 19.72
N ASN A 292 15.30 24.47 20.72
CA ASN A 292 14.95 24.96 22.05
C ASN A 292 15.70 24.15 23.12
N VAL A 293 15.48 24.50 24.39
CA VAL A 293 16.13 23.82 25.55
C VAL A 293 15.75 22.33 25.61
N GLU A 294 14.58 21.96 25.10
CA GLU A 294 14.04 20.60 25.13
C GLU A 294 14.45 19.76 23.90
N GLY A 295 15.05 20.37 22.86
CA GLY A 295 15.56 19.68 21.68
C GLY A 295 15.27 20.38 20.35
N CYS A 296 15.14 19.58 19.30
CA CYS A 296 14.83 20.04 17.94
C CYS A 296 13.34 19.80 17.65
N SER A 297 12.65 20.86 17.23
CA SER A 297 11.24 20.81 16.84
C SER A 297 11.07 21.22 15.37
N LEU A 298 10.08 20.64 14.71
CA LEU A 298 9.82 20.77 13.29
C LEU A 298 8.44 21.35 13.07
N GLU A 299 8.31 22.28 12.14
CA GLU A 299 7.04 22.86 11.71
C GLU A 299 7.00 22.99 10.19
N LEU A 300 5.80 22.87 9.61
CA LEU A 300 5.62 23.12 8.17
C LEU A 300 5.68 24.62 7.88
N THR A 301 6.35 24.97 6.79
CA THR A 301 6.23 26.32 6.21
C THR A 301 4.93 26.43 5.39
N ARG A 302 4.60 27.63 4.90
CA ARG A 302 3.50 27.80 3.93
C ARG A 302 3.63 26.88 2.72
N ARG A 303 4.85 26.66 2.23
CA ARG A 303 5.13 25.75 1.11
C ARG A 303 4.88 24.29 1.50
N GLY A 304 5.29 23.89 2.71
CA GLY A 304 4.99 22.56 3.25
C GLY A 304 3.48 22.30 3.37
N PHE A 305 2.73 23.28 3.89
CA PHE A 305 1.27 23.23 3.97
C PHE A 305 0.60 23.13 2.61
N ALA A 306 1.05 23.90 1.61
CA ALA A 306 0.53 23.80 0.25
C ALA A 306 0.71 22.39 -0.31
N ARG A 307 1.88 21.78 -0.09
CA ARG A 307 2.15 20.41 -0.55
C ARG A 307 1.30 19.35 0.16
N LEU A 308 0.92 19.56 1.42
CA LEU A 308 -0.08 18.72 2.07
C LEU A 308 -1.49 18.93 1.53
N GLY A 309 -1.86 20.17 1.21
CA GLY A 309 -3.12 20.47 0.54
C GLY A 309 -3.27 19.74 -0.80
N ASP A 310 -2.18 19.61 -1.57
CA ASP A 310 -2.16 18.79 -2.78
C ASP A 310 -2.50 17.32 -2.49
N LEU A 311 -1.93 16.77 -1.40
CA LEU A 311 -2.20 15.39 -0.98
C LEU A 311 -3.66 15.17 -0.60
N ASP A 312 -4.24 16.11 0.15
CA ASP A 312 -5.65 16.05 0.55
C ASP A 312 -6.57 16.10 -0.69
N ALA A 313 -6.30 17.03 -1.62
CA ALA A 313 -7.05 17.15 -2.88
C ALA A 313 -6.94 15.88 -3.74
N PHE A 314 -5.75 15.28 -3.79
CA PHE A 314 -5.52 14.01 -4.48
C PHE A 314 -6.32 12.87 -3.82
N TRP A 315 -6.32 12.81 -2.49
CA TRP A 315 -7.07 11.80 -1.75
C TRP A 315 -8.59 11.94 -1.95
N GLU A 316 -9.11 13.17 -1.93
CA GLU A 316 -10.52 13.42 -2.26
C GLU A 316 -10.87 12.95 -3.68
N LYS A 317 -10.00 13.19 -4.66
CA LYS A 317 -10.20 12.72 -6.05
C LYS A 317 -10.25 11.18 -6.09
N LEU A 318 -9.40 10.50 -5.34
CA LEU A 318 -9.43 9.03 -5.18
C LEU A 318 -10.75 8.54 -4.57
N GLN A 319 -11.21 9.19 -3.51
CA GLN A 319 -12.45 8.82 -2.81
C GLN A 319 -13.70 8.98 -3.70
N ARG A 320 -13.72 9.96 -4.60
CA ARG A 320 -14.84 10.15 -5.54
C ARG A 320 -14.96 9.02 -6.56
N VAL A 321 -13.84 8.45 -6.99
CA VAL A 321 -13.82 7.37 -8.00
C VAL A 321 -13.95 5.99 -7.36
N SER A 322 -13.64 5.87 -6.07
CA SER A 322 -13.87 4.65 -5.29
C SER A 322 -14.69 4.99 -4.04
N PRO A 323 -16.04 4.87 -4.09
CA PRO A 323 -16.90 5.14 -2.93
C PRO A 323 -16.52 4.31 -1.70
N VAL A 324 -15.86 3.16 -1.91
CA VAL A 324 -15.33 2.33 -0.83
C VAL A 324 -14.15 3.00 -0.11
N LEU A 325 -13.33 3.81 -0.79
CA LEU A 325 -12.33 4.67 -0.14
C LEU A 325 -12.98 5.82 0.64
N ALA A 326 -14.15 6.31 0.22
CA ALA A 326 -14.88 7.36 0.96
C ALA A 326 -15.43 6.85 2.32
N ALA A 327 -15.71 5.55 2.44
CA ALA A 327 -16.10 4.93 3.71
C ALA A 327 -14.94 4.77 4.70
N ILE A 328 -13.70 4.95 4.25
CA ILE A 328 -12.49 4.94 5.07
C ILE A 328 -12.18 6.39 5.43
N SER A 329 -12.80 6.89 6.51
CA SER A 329 -12.60 8.26 6.98
C SER A 329 -11.18 8.46 7.51
N LEU A 330 -10.54 9.57 7.11
CA LEU A 330 -9.33 10.11 7.73
C LEU A 330 -9.75 10.75 9.08
N ASN A 331 -9.86 9.96 10.13
CA ASN A 331 -10.09 10.48 11.49
C ASN A 331 -8.78 10.72 12.24
#